data_AF-A0A1F9AC97-F1
#
_entry.id   AF-A0A1F9AC97-F1
#
_cell.length_a   1.000
_cell.length_b   1.000
_cell.length_c   1.000
_cell.angle_alpha   90.00
_cell.angle_beta   90.00
_cell.angle_gamma   90.00
#
_symmetry.space_group_name_H-M   'P 1'
#
loop_
_entity.id
_entity.type
_entity.pdbx_description
1 polymer ?
#
loop_
_entity_poly.entity_id
_entity_poly.type
_entity_poly.pdbx_seq_one_letter_code
_entity_poly.pdbx_strand_id
1 'polypeptide(L)'
;MIINATNIGQRLTGIGRYPLALSLYFLEHWDYPFQLFINKRALVHFAKIEKKYKIRLVEGNISPDFGFRGNLLRLLWSNKLGLQNQKELIFNASQMEGCFLHEKQIITVHDLIPIIFPRYHKKL
;
A
#
# COMPACT_ATOMS: atom_id res chain seq x y z
N MET A 1 -13.69 -1.62 -4.43
CA MET A 1 -12.55 -1.74 -3.49
C MET A 1 -11.30 -1.13 -4.11
N ILE A 2 -10.57 -0.38 -3.30
CA ILE A 2 -9.30 0.24 -3.67
C ILE A 2 -8.17 -0.45 -2.91
N ILE A 3 -7.09 -0.77 -3.59
CA ILE A 3 -5.86 -1.28 -3.01
C ILE A 3 -4.80 -0.19 -3.15
N ASN A 4 -4.34 0.34 -2.04
CA ASN A 4 -3.21 1.27 -1.99
C ASN A 4 -1.93 0.49 -1.71
N ALA A 5 -1.12 0.31 -2.75
CA ALA A 5 0.17 -0.38 -2.71
C ALA A 5 1.32 0.59 -3.10
N THR A 6 1.17 1.88 -2.77
CA THR A 6 2.22 2.88 -3.00
C THR A 6 3.46 2.65 -2.13
N ASN A 7 3.41 1.68 -1.22
CA ASN A 7 4.52 1.17 -0.42
C ASN A 7 5.47 0.22 -1.16
N ILE A 8 5.16 -0.20 -2.38
CA ILE A 8 6.07 -0.99 -3.21
C ILE A 8 7.12 -0.06 -3.82
N GLY A 9 8.38 -0.21 -3.45
CA GLY A 9 9.49 0.54 -4.06
C GLY A 9 10.02 -0.10 -5.34
N GLN A 10 10.88 0.62 -6.06
CA GLN A 10 11.69 0.02 -7.13
C GLN A 10 12.60 -1.07 -6.56
N ARG A 11 13.24 -0.80 -5.41
CA ARG A 11 13.99 -1.81 -4.66
C ARG A 11 13.08 -2.46 -3.61
N LEU A 12 12.91 -3.77 -3.70
CA LEU A 12 12.05 -4.51 -2.77
C LEU A 12 12.75 -4.72 -1.42
N THR A 13 12.30 -3.96 -0.43
CA THR A 13 12.60 -4.20 0.98
C THR A 13 11.55 -5.14 1.59
N GLY A 14 11.78 -5.65 2.81
CA GLY A 14 10.88 -6.62 3.46
C GLY A 14 9.41 -6.20 3.46
N ILE A 15 9.12 -4.95 3.86
CA ILE A 15 7.76 -4.40 3.95
C ILE A 15 7.06 -4.32 2.58
N GLY A 16 7.81 -4.18 1.48
CA GLY A 16 7.26 -4.09 0.12
C GLY A 16 7.01 -5.44 -0.56
N ARG A 17 7.58 -6.54 -0.05
CA ARG A 17 7.45 -7.88 -0.66
C ARG A 17 6.04 -8.45 -0.53
N TYR A 18 5.47 -8.43 0.67
CA TYR A 18 4.11 -8.91 0.90
C TYR A 18 3.06 -8.15 0.07
N PRO A 19 3.04 -6.80 0.07
CA PRO A 19 2.15 -6.01 -0.80
C PRO A 19 2.28 -6.36 -2.27
N LEU A 20 3.51 -6.56 -2.77
CA LEU A 20 3.73 -6.96 -4.15
C LEU A 20 3.11 -8.33 -4.42
N ALA A 21 3.44 -9.34 -3.62
CA ALA A 21 2.91 -10.69 -3.79
C ALA A 21 1.38 -10.72 -3.77
N LEU A 22 0.77 -10.01 -2.81
CA LEU A 22 -0.68 -9.90 -2.69
C LEU A 22 -1.31 -9.18 -3.90
N SER A 23 -0.68 -8.09 -4.36
CA SER A 23 -1.15 -7.35 -5.53
C SER A 23 -1.11 -8.20 -6.80
N LEU A 24 -0.02 -8.95 -7.02
CA LEU A 24 0.11 -9.87 -8.15
C LEU A 24 -0.93 -10.99 -8.06
N TYR A 25 -1.12 -11.57 -6.88
CA TYR A 25 -2.13 -12.60 -6.64
C TYR A 25 -3.54 -12.10 -7.01
N PHE A 26 -3.92 -10.90 -6.57
CA PHE A 26 -5.21 -10.32 -6.93
C PHE A 26 -5.34 -10.02 -8.43
N LEU A 27 -4.28 -9.53 -9.07
CA LEU A 27 -4.30 -9.27 -10.51
C LEU A 27 -4.48 -10.56 -11.32
N GLU A 28 -3.93 -11.67 -10.88
CA GLU A 28 -4.03 -12.96 -11.57
C GLU A 28 -5.35 -13.66 -11.26
N HIS A 29 -5.70 -13.81 -9.99
CA HIS A 29 -6.76 -14.72 -9.54
C HIS A 29 -8.08 -14.03 -9.15
N TRP A 30 -8.10 -12.71 -9.02
CA TRP A 30 -9.29 -12.00 -8.51
C TRP A 30 -10.04 -11.27 -9.63
N ASP A 31 -11.24 -11.76 -9.94
CA ASP A 31 -12.05 -11.21 -11.04
C ASP A 31 -12.97 -10.08 -10.61
N TYR A 32 -13.32 -9.96 -9.33
CA TYR A 32 -14.18 -8.86 -8.89
C TYR A 32 -13.55 -7.48 -9.14
N PRO A 33 -14.36 -6.43 -9.26
CA PRO A 33 -13.88 -5.07 -9.51
C PRO A 33 -13.00 -4.54 -8.36
N PHE A 34 -11.77 -4.16 -8.69
CA PHE A 34 -10.89 -3.41 -7.80
C PHE A 34 -9.98 -2.47 -8.60
N GLN A 35 -9.46 -1.46 -7.91
CA GLN A 35 -8.43 -0.57 -8.43
C GLN A 35 -7.16 -0.70 -7.60
N LEU A 36 -6.04 -0.94 -8.24
CA LEU A 36 -4.73 -1.05 -7.61
C LEU A 36 -3.92 0.22 -7.87
N PHE A 37 -3.66 0.99 -6.83
CA PHE A 37 -2.81 2.17 -6.88
C PHE A 37 -1.37 1.80 -6.56
N ILE A 38 -0.48 2.06 -7.50
CA ILE A 38 0.98 1.91 -7.34
C ILE A 38 1.67 3.20 -7.72
N ASN A 39 2.88 3.40 -7.24
CA ASN A 39 3.72 4.49 -7.69
C ASN A 39 4.48 4.13 -8.98
N LYS A 40 4.99 5.14 -9.69
CA LYS A 40 5.73 4.95 -10.95
C LYS A 40 6.96 4.05 -10.80
N ARG A 41 7.63 4.06 -9.64
CA ARG A 41 8.84 3.27 -9.37
C ARG A 41 8.54 1.77 -9.23
N ALA A 42 7.34 1.42 -8.77
CA ALA A 42 6.88 0.04 -8.64
C ALA A 42 6.54 -0.63 -9.97
N LEU A 43 6.35 0.13 -11.06
CA LEU A 43 5.87 -0.38 -12.34
C LEU A 43 6.73 -1.52 -12.92
N VAL A 44 8.02 -1.53 -12.60
CA VAL A 44 8.98 -2.55 -13.02
C VAL A 44 8.52 -3.97 -12.62
N HIS A 45 7.81 -4.09 -11.49
CA HIS A 45 7.35 -5.37 -10.95
C HIS A 45 6.06 -5.88 -11.61
N PHE A 46 5.36 -5.02 -12.35
CA PHE A 46 4.05 -5.32 -12.97
C PHE A 46 4.14 -5.43 -14.50
N ALA A 47 5.34 -5.45 -15.08
CA ALA A 47 5.56 -5.39 -16.52
C ALA A 47 4.84 -6.51 -17.30
N LYS A 48 4.75 -7.72 -16.71
CA LYS A 48 4.20 -8.93 -17.33
C LYS A 48 2.72 -9.20 -17.02
N ILE A 49 2.05 -8.34 -16.24
CA ILE A 49 0.65 -8.55 -15.87
C ILE A 49 -0.28 -8.27 -17.07
N GLU A 50 -1.29 -9.12 -17.26
CA GLU A 50 -2.32 -8.91 -18.29
C GLU A 50 -3.38 -7.88 -17.87
N LYS A 51 -3.85 -7.95 -16.61
CA LYS A 51 -4.90 -7.06 -16.07
C LYS A 51 -4.39 -5.64 -15.71
N LYS A 52 -3.53 -5.04 -16.55
CA LYS A 52 -2.98 -3.67 -16.34
C LYS A 52 -4.07 -2.60 -16.23
N TYR A 53 -5.23 -2.82 -16.82
CA TYR A 53 -6.38 -1.90 -16.73
C TYR A 53 -6.89 -1.70 -15.29
N LYS A 54 -6.61 -2.63 -14.37
CA LYS A 54 -6.91 -2.50 -12.93
C LYS A 54 -5.89 -1.62 -12.19
N ILE A 55 -4.74 -1.32 -12.80
CA ILE A 55 -3.65 -0.56 -12.20
C ILE A 55 -3.85 0.95 -12.45
N ARG A 56 -3.61 1.75 -11.42
CA ARG A 56 -3.62 3.22 -11.45
C ARG A 56 -2.27 3.71 -10.94
N LEU A 57 -1.58 4.49 -11.79
CA LEU A 57 -0.31 5.09 -11.42
C LEU A 57 -0.56 6.36 -10.62
N VAL A 58 0.07 6.44 -9.46
CA VAL A 58 0.12 7.65 -8.65
C VAL A 58 1.28 8.52 -9.16
N GLU A 59 0.99 9.79 -9.42
CA GLU A 59 1.98 10.74 -9.91
C GLU A 59 2.87 11.30 -8.79
N GLY A 60 3.98 11.93 -9.19
CA GLY A 60 4.91 12.57 -8.27
C GLY A 60 5.84 11.61 -7.54
N ASN A 61 6.41 12.10 -6.43
CA ASN A 61 7.44 11.40 -5.65
C ASN A 61 6.85 10.55 -4.51
N ILE A 62 5.71 9.91 -4.77
CA ILE A 62 5.00 9.06 -3.80
C ILE A 62 5.60 7.66 -3.86
N SER A 63 6.78 7.44 -3.26
CA SER A 63 7.42 6.11 -3.19
C SER A 63 8.29 6.00 -1.94
N PRO A 64 8.42 4.82 -1.31
CA PRO A 64 9.42 4.60 -0.26
C PRO A 64 10.86 4.87 -0.72
N ASP A 65 11.15 4.81 -2.04
CA ASP A 65 12.48 5.06 -2.59
C ASP A 65 13.00 6.49 -2.29
N PHE A 66 12.09 7.42 -1.96
CA PHE A 66 12.43 8.80 -1.59
C PHE A 66 12.58 8.99 -0.06
N GLY A 67 12.74 7.90 0.70
CA GLY A 67 12.96 7.94 2.15
C GLY A 67 11.81 8.61 2.90
N PHE A 68 12.14 9.39 3.93
CA PHE A 68 11.15 10.05 4.79
C PHE A 68 10.15 10.91 4.01
N ARG A 69 10.62 11.72 3.05
CA ARG A 69 9.75 12.57 2.23
C ARG A 69 8.76 11.75 1.43
N GLY A 70 9.21 10.66 0.82
CA GLY A 70 8.34 9.75 0.08
C GLY A 70 7.29 9.08 0.97
N ASN A 71 7.67 8.68 2.18
CA ASN A 71 6.76 8.09 3.16
C ASN A 71 5.70 9.09 3.65
N LEU A 72 6.10 10.34 3.91
CA LEU A 72 5.14 11.40 4.27
C LEU A 72 4.16 11.67 3.13
N LEU A 73 4.63 11.74 1.89
CA LEU A 73 3.78 11.92 0.72
C LEU A 73 2.81 10.74 0.52
N ARG A 74 3.22 9.50 0.84
CA ARG A 74 2.35 8.32 0.84
C ARG A 74 1.24 8.41 1.89
N LEU A 75 1.53 8.91 3.09
CA LEU A 75 0.53 9.15 4.12
C LEU A 75 -0.49 10.21 3.67
N LEU A 76 -0.01 11.33 3.12
CA LEU A 76 -0.87 12.39 2.57
C LEU A 76 -1.73 11.87 1.41
N TRP A 77 -1.13 11.07 0.51
CA TRP A 77 -1.83 10.42 -0.58
C TRP A 77 -2.94 9.51 -0.08
N SER A 78 -2.66 8.67 0.92
CA SER A 78 -3.66 7.76 1.47
C SER A 78 -4.88 8.51 2.04
N ASN A 79 -4.62 9.59 2.79
CA ASN A 79 -5.69 10.44 3.32
C ASN A 79 -6.47 11.17 2.22
N LYS A 80 -5.78 11.67 1.17
CA LYS A 80 -6.43 12.23 -0.02
C LYS A 80 -7.32 11.19 -0.72
N LEU A 81 -6.82 9.97 -0.87
CA LEU A 81 -7.54 8.85 -1.47
C LEU A 81 -8.80 8.50 -0.67
N GLY A 82 -8.69 8.49 0.67
CA GLY A 82 -9.83 8.35 1.58
C GLY A 82 -10.89 9.42 1.39
N LEU A 83 -10.48 10.70 1.40
CA LEU A 83 -11.39 11.84 1.21
C LEU A 83 -12.13 11.78 -0.14
N GLN A 84 -11.46 11.35 -1.21
CA GLN A 84 -12.04 11.25 -2.54
C GLN A 84 -12.96 10.04 -2.72
N ASN A 85 -12.85 9.01 -1.87
CA ASN A 85 -13.51 7.71 -2.05
C ASN A 85 -14.25 7.24 -0.78
N GLN A 86 -15.02 8.13 -0.14
CA GLN A 86 -15.68 7.87 1.15
C GLN A 86 -16.60 6.63 1.19
N LYS A 87 -17.10 6.19 0.04
CA LYS A 87 -17.99 5.00 -0.06
C LYS A 87 -17.22 3.69 -0.29
N GLU A 88 -15.96 3.76 -0.70
CA GLU A 88 -15.14 2.59 -1.05
C GLU A 88 -14.42 2.00 0.16
N LEU A 89 -14.20 0.68 0.13
CA LEU A 89 -13.26 0.03 1.03
C LEU A 89 -11.83 0.25 0.50
N ILE A 90 -10.94 0.78 1.36
CA ILE A 90 -9.53 1.02 1.02
C ILE A 90 -8.64 0.03 1.78
N PHE A 91 -7.95 -0.84 1.05
CA PHE A 91 -6.92 -1.72 1.60
C PHE A 91 -5.56 -1.01 1.50
N ASN A 92 -5.04 -0.57 2.65
CA ASN A 92 -3.71 0.01 2.81
C ASN A 92 -2.70 -1.08 3.15
N ALA A 93 -1.77 -1.37 2.23
CA ALA A 93 -0.82 -2.47 2.37
C ALA A 93 0.35 -2.17 3.33
N SER A 94 0.37 -0.97 3.91
CA SER A 94 1.36 -0.48 4.86
C SER A 94 0.69 0.25 6.03
N GLN A 95 1.12 -0.04 7.26
CA GLN A 95 0.73 0.73 8.45
C GLN A 95 1.00 2.24 8.33
N MET A 96 2.07 2.63 7.63
CA MET A 96 2.39 4.04 7.37
C MET A 96 1.40 4.76 6.44
N GLU A 97 0.45 4.04 5.84
CA GLU A 97 -0.57 4.57 4.93
C GLU A 97 -1.96 4.55 5.56
N GLY A 98 -2.07 4.41 6.89
CA GLY A 98 -3.36 4.50 7.56
C GLY A 98 -4.06 5.84 7.29
N CYS A 99 -5.33 5.77 6.87
CA CYS A 99 -6.16 6.95 6.72
C CYS A 99 -6.66 7.41 8.09
N PHE A 100 -6.57 8.70 8.40
CA PHE A 100 -7.23 9.26 9.59
C PHE A 100 -8.66 9.72 9.29
N LEU A 101 -8.94 10.01 8.01
CA LEU A 101 -10.18 10.65 7.55
C LEU A 101 -11.11 9.69 6.80
N HIS A 102 -10.88 8.37 6.89
CA HIS A 102 -11.69 7.36 6.20
C HIS A 102 -11.88 6.13 7.06
N GLU A 103 -13.13 5.82 7.40
CA GLU A 103 -13.48 4.76 8.34
C GLU A 103 -13.46 3.37 7.68
N LYS A 104 -13.76 3.29 6.38
CA LYS A 104 -13.84 2.01 5.63
C LYS A 104 -12.48 1.60 5.08
N GLN A 105 -11.56 1.24 5.96
CA GLN A 105 -10.23 0.78 5.56
C GLN A 105 -9.80 -0.51 6.23
N ILE A 106 -8.91 -1.22 5.55
CA ILE A 106 -8.14 -2.33 6.09
C ILE A 106 -6.68 -1.91 6.05
N ILE A 107 -5.98 -2.00 7.17
CA ILE A 107 -4.57 -1.61 7.27
C ILE A 107 -3.75 -2.86 7.60
N THR A 108 -2.70 -3.10 6.81
CA THR A 108 -1.73 -4.17 7.11
C THR A 108 -0.69 -3.67 8.11
N VAL A 109 -0.63 -4.30 9.28
CA VAL A 109 0.38 -4.06 10.31
C VAL A 109 1.38 -5.22 10.30
N HIS A 110 2.60 -4.94 9.86
CA HIS A 110 3.64 -5.96 9.71
C HIS A 110 4.37 -6.29 11.02
N ASP A 111 4.32 -5.38 12.00
CA ASP A 111 5.14 -5.47 13.20
C ASP A 111 4.26 -5.42 14.46
N LEU A 112 3.57 -6.54 14.71
CA LEU A 112 2.83 -6.77 15.96
C LEU A 112 3.71 -7.42 17.03
N ILE A 113 4.99 -7.70 16.73
CA ILE A 113 5.89 -8.46 17.60
C ILE A 113 5.98 -7.82 19.00
N PRO A 114 6.14 -6.49 19.17
CA PRO A 114 6.19 -5.89 20.50
C PRO A 114 4.86 -5.98 21.27
N ILE A 115 3.73 -6.03 20.55
CA ILE A 115 2.38 -6.12 21.14
C ILE A 115 2.06 -7.56 21.55
N ILE A 116 2.48 -8.54 20.74
CA ILE A 116 2.27 -9.98 20.98
C ILE A 116 3.25 -10.52 22.03
N PHE A 117 4.47 -9.98 22.06
CA PHE A 117 5.55 -10.43 22.94
C PHE A 117 6.05 -9.30 23.86
N PRO A 118 5.18 -8.66 24.66
CA PRO A 118 5.54 -7.47 25.44
C PRO A 118 6.61 -7.74 26.49
N ARG A 119 6.82 -8.99 26.89
CA ARG A 119 7.86 -9.40 27.86
C ARG A 119 9.28 -9.44 27.27
N TYR A 120 9.42 -9.50 25.95
CA TYR A 120 10.71 -9.64 25.27
C TYR A 120 11.27 -8.31 24.74
N HIS A 121 10.52 -7.21 24.92
CA HIS A 121 10.91 -5.87 24.48
C HIS A 121 10.85 -4.89 25.66
N LYS A 122 11.94 -4.15 25.89
CA LYS A 122 11.94 -3.07 26.87
C LYS A 122 10.92 -2.02 26.43
N LYS A 123 10.06 -1.57 27.35
CA LYS A 123 9.24 -0.37 27.14
C LYS A 123 10.19 0.79 26.84
N LEU A 124 10.03 1.41 25.67
CA LEU A 124 10.67 2.68 25.32
C LEU A 124 10.14 3.80 26.21
#